data_AF-A0A3M1N3H9-F1
#
_entry.id   AF-A0A3M1N3H9-F1
#
_cell.length_a   1.000
_cell.length_b   1.000
_cell.length_c   1.000
_cell.angle_alpha   90.00
_cell.angle_beta   90.00
_cell.angle_gamma   90.00
#
_symmetry.space_group_name_H-M   'P 1'
#
loop_
_entity.id
_entity.type
_entity.pdbx_description
1 polymer ?
#
loop_
_entity_poly.entity_id
_entity_poly.type
_entity_poly.pdbx_seq_one_letter_code
_entity_poly.pdbx_strand_id
1 'polypeptide(L)'
;MAATIFMWWTSPDFLPTQARRDLAPVQATARLVAMSTATPLPTPLWHNRIGILAGHSGMTAPDGSRREQPDPGAVCPDGFFERSVTEAVAERAAAILRARGYTVDVLEEFDPRLNGYEAAAFVSLHADSCASIGYGGYKSTYPAARTLIRDQDIRLNECIRLNYESITGLPFQAGSITENMLLYHAFRKISVRTPANILELGFLSYDRDLLQNQPDRLALAVANGILCFLEPQEP
;
A
#
# COMPACT_ATOMS: atom_id res chain seq x y z
N MET A 1 31.86 9.71 27.48
CA MET A 1 31.52 9.52 28.91
C MET A 1 30.32 8.60 28.95
N ALA A 2 30.44 7.43 29.58
CA ALA A 2 29.36 6.43 29.68
C ALA A 2 28.90 6.38 31.15
N ALA A 3 27.58 6.46 31.39
CA ALA A 3 27.01 6.35 32.72
C ALA A 3 26.30 5.00 32.85
N THR A 4 26.83 4.14 33.71
CA THR A 4 26.26 2.83 34.03
C THR A 4 25.41 2.96 35.29
N ILE A 5 24.11 2.70 35.19
CA ILE A 5 23.21 2.66 36.35
C ILE A 5 23.30 1.25 36.96
N PHE A 6 23.85 1.16 38.17
CA PHE A 6 23.81 -0.06 38.99
C PHE A 6 22.48 -0.09 39.76
N MET A 7 21.61 -1.06 39.45
CA MET A 7 20.45 -1.36 40.29
C MET A 7 20.81 -2.48 41.27
N TRP A 8 20.88 -2.15 42.56
CA TRP A 8 20.94 -3.15 43.63
C TRP A 8 19.57 -3.80 43.80
N TRP A 9 19.47 -5.10 43.57
CA TRP A 9 18.36 -5.91 44.02
C TRP A 9 18.49 -6.13 45.53
N THR A 10 17.71 -5.43 46.33
CA THR A 10 17.57 -5.75 47.75
C THR A 10 16.56 -6.89 47.89
N SER A 11 16.97 -8.00 48.51
CA SER A 11 16.03 -9.08 48.85
C SER A 11 14.94 -8.53 49.78
N PRO A 12 13.66 -8.87 49.57
CA PRO A 12 12.58 -8.52 50.51
C PRO A 12 12.79 -9.08 51.92
N ASP A 13 13.82 -9.90 52.13
CA ASP A 13 14.22 -10.40 53.43
C ASP A 13 14.71 -9.34 54.42
N PHE A 14 15.04 -8.14 53.95
CA PHE A 14 15.40 -7.00 54.80
C PHE A 14 14.20 -6.26 55.41
N LEU A 15 12.97 -6.58 54.99
CA LEU A 15 11.79 -5.89 55.51
C LEU A 15 11.32 -6.49 56.86
N PRO A 16 11.05 -5.65 57.88
CA PRO A 16 10.43 -6.10 59.12
C PRO A 16 9.08 -6.78 58.87
N THR A 17 8.71 -7.73 59.73
CA THR A 17 7.51 -8.58 59.58
C THR A 17 6.20 -7.81 59.45
N GLN A 18 6.11 -6.60 60.02
CA GLN A 18 4.95 -5.70 59.83
C GLN A 18 4.90 -5.13 58.40
N ALA A 19 6.02 -4.65 57.85
CA ALA A 19 6.07 -4.10 56.49
C ALA A 19 5.72 -5.14 55.42
N ARG A 20 6.06 -6.43 55.64
CA ARG A 20 5.62 -7.52 54.73
C ARG A 20 4.12 -7.81 54.84
N ARG A 21 3.52 -7.67 56.03
CA ARG A 21 2.07 -7.85 56.22
C ARG A 21 1.27 -6.70 55.61
N ASP A 22 1.81 -5.49 55.60
CA ASP A 22 1.14 -4.32 55.03
C ASP A 22 1.20 -4.28 53.49
N LEU A 23 2.12 -5.04 52.87
CA LEU A 23 2.23 -5.20 51.41
C LEU A 23 1.38 -6.37 50.86
N ALA A 24 1.03 -7.35 51.69
CA ALA A 24 0.19 -8.49 51.30
C ALA A 24 -1.23 -8.12 50.77
N PRO A 25 -1.93 -7.09 51.30
CA PRO A 25 -3.25 -6.70 50.82
C PRO A 25 -3.21 -6.04 49.43
N VAL A 26 -2.08 -5.42 49.06
CA VAL A 26 -1.91 -4.69 47.79
C VAL A 26 -1.80 -5.67 46.60
N GLN A 27 -1.26 -6.86 46.83
CA GLN A 27 -1.20 -7.92 45.79
C GLN A 27 -2.53 -8.66 45.60
N ALA A 28 -3.41 -8.67 46.61
CA ALA A 28 -4.70 -9.37 46.52
C ALA A 28 -5.73 -8.59 45.67
N THR A 29 -5.69 -7.26 45.67
CA THR A 29 -6.55 -6.42 44.81
C THR A 29 -6.05 -6.34 43.36
N ALA A 30 -4.75 -6.52 43.11
CA ALA A 30 -4.20 -6.52 41.76
C ALA A 30 -4.56 -7.77 40.93
N ARG A 31 -4.94 -8.89 41.58
CA ARG A 31 -5.30 -10.16 40.90
C ARG A 31 -6.76 -10.26 40.46
N LEU A 32 -7.65 -9.40 40.96
CA LEU A 32 -9.09 -9.45 40.65
C LEU A 32 -9.51 -8.50 39.53
N VAL A 33 -8.59 -7.70 38.98
CA VAL A 33 -8.75 -7.17 37.61
C VAL A 33 -8.34 -8.27 36.63
N ALA A 34 -9.01 -9.42 36.76
CA ALA A 34 -8.99 -10.46 35.77
C ALA A 34 -9.56 -9.85 34.49
N MET A 35 -8.65 -9.59 33.54
CA MET A 35 -8.87 -9.74 32.11
C MET A 35 -10.33 -9.54 31.69
N SER A 36 -10.76 -8.29 31.64
CA SER A 36 -11.71 -7.92 30.59
C SER A 36 -10.99 -8.25 29.30
N THR A 37 -11.26 -9.42 28.72
CA THR A 37 -10.95 -9.68 27.33
C THR A 37 -11.71 -8.61 26.58
N ALA A 38 -11.03 -7.51 26.24
CA ALA A 38 -11.56 -6.53 25.32
C ALA A 38 -11.98 -7.35 24.11
N THR A 39 -13.29 -7.51 23.91
CA THR A 39 -13.79 -8.08 22.68
C THR A 39 -13.23 -7.17 21.60
N PRO A 40 -12.34 -7.64 20.70
CA PRO A 40 -11.87 -6.78 19.63
C PRO A 40 -13.14 -6.32 18.92
N LEU A 41 -13.37 -5.00 18.93
CA LEU A 41 -14.39 -4.40 18.09
C LEU A 41 -14.14 -4.98 16.69
N PRO A 42 -15.18 -5.47 15.98
CA PRO A 42 -14.99 -5.97 14.64
C PRO A 42 -14.30 -4.86 13.85
N THR A 43 -13.06 -5.12 13.42
CA THR A 43 -12.34 -4.21 12.55
C THR A 43 -13.28 -3.92 11.38
N PRO A 44 -13.66 -2.66 11.13
CA PRO A 44 -14.63 -2.36 10.08
C PRO A 44 -14.16 -3.04 8.78
N LEU A 45 -15.05 -3.74 8.06
CA LEU A 45 -14.67 -4.57 6.91
C LEU A 45 -13.79 -3.83 5.87
N TRP A 46 -13.91 -2.50 5.77
CA TRP A 46 -13.09 -1.67 4.89
C TRP A 46 -11.61 -1.59 5.30
N HIS A 47 -11.27 -1.77 6.58
CA HIS A 47 -9.87 -1.85 7.03
C HIS A 47 -9.15 -3.11 6.52
N ASN A 48 -9.89 -4.12 6.06
CA ASN A 48 -9.32 -5.32 5.43
C ASN A 48 -9.50 -5.34 3.91
N ARG A 49 -10.03 -4.26 3.31
CA ARG A 49 -10.24 -4.13 1.87
C ARG A 49 -9.10 -3.35 1.23
N ILE A 50 -8.60 -3.84 0.09
CA ILE A 50 -7.59 -3.18 -0.74
C ILE A 50 -8.16 -3.03 -2.16
N GLY A 51 -8.03 -1.84 -2.75
CA GLY A 51 -8.31 -1.64 -4.18
C GLY A 51 -7.01 -1.62 -4.99
N ILE A 52 -6.93 -2.46 -6.02
CA ILE A 52 -5.88 -2.40 -7.04
C ILE A 52 -6.53 -2.09 -8.37
N LEU A 53 -6.27 -0.92 -8.93
CA LEU A 53 -6.76 -0.53 -10.25
C LEU A 53 -5.73 -0.93 -11.31
N ALA A 54 -6.14 -1.76 -12.27
CA ALA A 54 -5.32 -2.10 -13.43
C ALA A 54 -5.55 -1.04 -14.51
N GLY A 55 -4.58 -0.16 -14.70
CA GLY A 55 -4.67 0.97 -15.63
C GLY A 55 -5.05 0.52 -17.03
N HIS A 56 -5.92 1.28 -17.69
CA HIS A 56 -6.50 0.99 -19.02
C HIS A 56 -7.34 -0.31 -19.13
N SER A 57 -7.41 -1.14 -18.09
CA SER A 57 -8.21 -2.37 -18.13
C SER A 57 -9.71 -2.09 -18.20
N GLY A 58 -10.45 -3.09 -18.67
CA GLY A 58 -11.90 -3.04 -18.73
C GLY A 58 -12.48 -2.41 -19.99
N MET A 59 -13.81 -2.32 -20.02
CA MET A 59 -14.57 -1.74 -21.13
C MET A 59 -15.33 -0.48 -20.72
N THR A 60 -15.24 -0.06 -19.46
CA THR A 60 -15.92 1.14 -18.98
C THR A 60 -15.23 2.40 -19.50
N ALA A 61 -16.01 3.33 -20.05
CA ALA A 61 -15.56 4.63 -20.54
C ALA A 61 -15.56 5.66 -19.39
N PRO A 62 -14.86 6.81 -19.55
CA PRO A 62 -14.82 7.85 -18.51
C PRO A 62 -16.18 8.39 -18.07
N ASP A 63 -17.18 8.36 -18.96
CA ASP A 63 -18.57 8.79 -18.71
C ASP A 63 -19.47 7.67 -18.14
N GLY A 64 -18.91 6.48 -17.90
CA GLY A 64 -19.63 5.31 -17.42
C GLY A 64 -20.32 4.48 -18.52
N SER A 65 -20.25 4.91 -19.79
CA SER A 65 -20.71 4.10 -20.91
C SER A 65 -19.77 2.92 -21.19
N ARG A 66 -20.18 1.99 -22.05
CA ARG A 66 -19.31 0.89 -22.50
C ARG A 66 -18.58 1.33 -23.76
N ARG A 67 -17.26 1.20 -23.77
CA ARG A 67 -16.42 1.39 -24.95
C ARG A 67 -16.75 0.37 -26.03
N GLU A 68 -16.56 0.76 -27.28
CA GLU A 68 -16.64 -0.16 -28.42
C GLU A 68 -15.41 -1.06 -28.51
N GLN A 69 -14.24 -0.52 -28.18
CA GLN A 69 -12.96 -1.23 -28.18
C GLN A 69 -12.24 -1.04 -26.85
N PRO A 70 -11.46 -2.04 -26.39
CA PRO A 70 -10.66 -1.90 -25.19
C PRO A 70 -9.59 -0.81 -25.33
N ASP A 71 -9.24 -0.16 -24.23
CA ASP A 71 -8.15 0.81 -24.17
C ASP A 71 -6.82 0.07 -23.98
N PRO A 72 -5.88 0.09 -24.94
CA PRO A 72 -4.61 -0.59 -24.74
C PRO A 72 -3.64 0.18 -23.83
N GLY A 73 -3.92 1.47 -23.55
CA GLY A 73 -2.94 2.41 -23.01
C GLY A 73 -1.84 2.71 -24.02
N ALA A 74 -0.62 2.95 -23.53
CA ALA A 74 0.54 3.10 -24.41
C ALA A 74 0.80 1.82 -25.23
N VAL A 75 1.10 1.97 -26.53
CA VAL A 75 1.40 0.86 -27.45
C VAL A 75 2.76 1.07 -28.11
N CYS A 76 3.61 0.04 -28.05
CA CYS A 76 4.95 0.04 -28.62
C CYS A 76 4.93 -0.34 -30.11
N PRO A 77 5.98 -0.04 -30.89
CA PRO A 77 6.05 -0.37 -32.31
C PRO A 77 5.89 -1.86 -32.63
N ASP A 78 6.22 -2.73 -31.68
CA ASP A 78 6.10 -4.19 -31.79
C ASP A 78 4.74 -4.74 -31.30
N GLY A 79 3.81 -3.86 -30.93
CA GLY A 79 2.46 -4.22 -30.49
C GLY A 79 2.34 -4.58 -29.02
N PHE A 80 3.39 -4.48 -28.21
CA PHE A 80 3.27 -4.58 -26.75
C PHE A 80 2.59 -3.35 -26.18
N PHE A 81 1.76 -3.53 -25.16
CA PHE A 81 0.91 -2.45 -24.68
C PHE A 81 0.74 -2.47 -23.16
N GLU A 82 0.56 -1.28 -22.60
CA GLU A 82 0.46 -0.99 -21.18
C GLU A 82 -0.53 -1.87 -20.44
N ARG A 83 -1.77 -1.97 -20.95
CA ARG A 83 -2.83 -2.74 -20.30
C ARG A 83 -2.44 -4.20 -20.04
N SER A 84 -1.65 -4.82 -20.94
CA SER A 84 -1.21 -6.21 -20.74
C SER A 84 -0.31 -6.37 -19.51
N VAL A 85 0.46 -5.33 -19.18
CA VAL A 85 1.33 -5.28 -18.00
C VAL A 85 0.50 -5.03 -16.75
N THR A 86 -0.36 -4.01 -16.77
CA THR A 86 -1.14 -3.60 -15.60
C THR A 86 -2.10 -4.70 -15.14
N GLU A 87 -2.82 -5.35 -16.06
CA GLU A 87 -3.71 -6.49 -15.76
C GLU A 87 -2.93 -7.66 -15.17
N ALA A 88 -1.77 -8.01 -15.78
CA ALA A 88 -0.96 -9.12 -15.31
C ALA A 88 -0.41 -8.91 -13.90
N VAL A 89 0.07 -7.69 -13.59
CA VAL A 89 0.62 -7.34 -12.27
C VAL A 89 -0.48 -7.19 -11.23
N ALA A 90 -1.61 -6.56 -11.58
CA ALA A 90 -2.72 -6.35 -10.65
C ALA A 90 -3.30 -7.67 -10.14
N GLU A 91 -3.57 -8.63 -11.03
CA GLU A 91 -4.12 -9.93 -10.64
C GLU A 91 -3.18 -10.72 -9.73
N ARG A 92 -1.88 -10.68 -10.01
CA ARG A 92 -0.86 -11.36 -9.20
C ARG A 92 -0.68 -10.70 -7.84
N ALA A 93 -0.61 -9.37 -7.79
CA ALA A 93 -0.52 -8.63 -6.53
C ALA A 93 -1.76 -8.90 -5.67
N ALA A 94 -2.94 -8.92 -6.29
CA ALA A 94 -4.17 -9.29 -5.61
C ALA A 94 -4.16 -10.73 -5.09
N ALA A 95 -3.63 -11.70 -5.85
CA ALA A 95 -3.48 -13.07 -5.37
C ALA A 95 -2.55 -13.16 -4.14
N ILE A 96 -1.41 -12.45 -4.14
CA ILE A 96 -0.48 -12.40 -3.00
C ILE A 96 -1.18 -11.82 -1.76
N LEU A 97 -1.87 -10.71 -1.90
CA LEU A 97 -2.55 -10.04 -0.79
C LEU A 97 -3.77 -10.83 -0.28
N ARG A 98 -4.53 -11.47 -1.18
CA ARG A 98 -5.62 -12.40 -0.79
C ARG A 98 -5.08 -13.59 0.02
N ALA A 99 -3.92 -14.12 -0.36
CA ALA A 99 -3.25 -15.18 0.41
C ALA A 99 -2.78 -14.73 1.80
N ARG A 100 -2.65 -13.41 2.03
CA ARG A 100 -2.39 -12.80 3.34
C ARG A 100 -3.65 -12.48 4.15
N GLY A 101 -4.84 -12.81 3.64
CA GLY A 101 -6.11 -12.64 4.35
C GLY A 101 -6.87 -11.34 4.06
N TYR A 102 -6.37 -10.53 3.12
CA TYR A 102 -7.04 -9.30 2.70
C TYR A 102 -8.16 -9.58 1.69
N THR A 103 -9.21 -8.77 1.74
CA THR A 103 -10.18 -8.68 0.64
C THR A 103 -9.62 -7.74 -0.41
N VAL A 104 -9.39 -8.22 -1.63
CA VAL A 104 -8.79 -7.39 -2.69
C VAL A 104 -9.74 -7.29 -3.88
N ASP A 105 -10.11 -6.06 -4.21
CA ASP A 105 -10.84 -5.73 -5.43
C ASP A 105 -9.84 -5.32 -6.51
N VAL A 106 -9.81 -6.08 -7.61
CA VAL A 106 -9.18 -5.63 -8.86
C VAL A 106 -10.21 -4.80 -9.61
N LEU A 107 -9.85 -3.56 -9.96
CA LEU A 107 -10.73 -2.53 -10.52
C LEU A 107 -10.30 -2.19 -11.96
N GLU A 108 -11.29 -1.98 -12.82
CA GLU A 108 -11.09 -1.38 -14.16
C GLU A 108 -10.69 0.10 -14.06
N GLU A 109 -10.08 0.66 -15.12
CA GLU A 109 -9.67 2.07 -15.18
C GLU A 109 -10.81 3.03 -14.79
N PHE A 110 -12.00 2.79 -15.31
CA PHE A 110 -13.19 3.59 -15.06
C PHE A 110 -14.28 2.80 -14.31
N ASP A 111 -13.87 1.86 -13.46
CA ASP A 111 -14.81 1.01 -12.72
C ASP A 111 -15.87 1.85 -11.98
N PRO A 112 -17.18 1.56 -12.15
CA PRO A 112 -18.25 2.28 -11.47
C PRO A 112 -18.12 2.27 -9.94
N ARG A 113 -17.46 1.25 -9.37
CA ARG A 113 -17.20 1.10 -7.94
C ARG A 113 -16.28 2.19 -7.38
N LEU A 114 -15.52 2.91 -8.22
CA LEU A 114 -14.61 3.98 -7.79
C LEU A 114 -15.33 5.12 -7.06
N ASN A 115 -16.60 5.37 -7.39
CA ASN A 115 -17.37 6.46 -6.79
C ASN A 115 -17.66 6.19 -5.31
N GLY A 116 -16.97 6.89 -4.42
CA GLY A 116 -17.04 6.67 -2.98
C GLY A 116 -16.35 5.39 -2.52
N TYR A 117 -15.48 4.80 -3.34
CA TYR A 117 -14.75 3.57 -2.99
C TYR A 117 -13.97 3.77 -1.68
N GLU A 118 -14.26 2.94 -0.68
CA GLU A 118 -13.63 2.99 0.63
C GLU A 118 -12.88 1.68 0.90
N ALA A 119 -11.58 1.81 1.12
CA ALA A 119 -10.63 0.74 1.37
C ALA A 119 -9.50 1.23 2.29
N ALA A 120 -8.76 0.29 2.87
CA ALA A 120 -7.58 0.56 3.68
C ALA A 120 -6.42 1.13 2.86
N ALA A 121 -6.31 0.71 1.59
CA ALA A 121 -5.38 1.26 0.61
C ALA A 121 -5.95 1.13 -0.81
N PHE A 122 -5.61 2.09 -1.66
CA PHE A 122 -5.90 2.08 -3.09
C PHE A 122 -4.61 2.33 -3.88
N VAL A 123 -4.29 1.45 -4.83
CA VAL A 123 -3.12 1.61 -5.71
C VAL A 123 -3.54 1.44 -7.17
N SER A 124 -3.30 2.47 -7.99
CA SER A 124 -3.48 2.41 -9.44
C SER A 124 -2.17 2.05 -10.11
N LEU A 125 -2.19 1.02 -10.97
CA LEU A 125 -1.02 0.53 -11.69
C LEU A 125 -1.09 0.96 -13.16
N HIS A 126 -0.04 1.62 -13.63
CA HIS A 126 0.15 2.01 -15.03
C HIS A 126 1.54 1.54 -15.50
N ALA A 127 1.79 1.63 -16.80
CA ALA A 127 3.13 1.48 -17.35
C ALA A 127 3.35 2.57 -18.39
N ASP A 128 4.45 3.31 -18.23
CA ASP A 128 4.70 4.51 -19.01
C ASP A 128 5.02 4.15 -20.47
N SER A 129 4.97 5.17 -21.31
CA SER A 129 5.20 5.20 -22.73
C SER A 129 6.33 4.32 -23.29
N CYS A 130 6.17 4.02 -24.57
CA CYS A 130 7.20 3.44 -25.42
C CYS A 130 8.14 4.51 -26.02
N ALA A 131 8.12 5.73 -25.48
CA ALA A 131 8.94 6.82 -25.99
C ALA A 131 10.43 6.52 -25.76
N SER A 132 11.26 6.88 -26.74
CA SER A 132 12.72 6.72 -26.65
C SER A 132 13.36 7.92 -25.94
N ILE A 133 13.23 7.97 -24.61
CA ILE A 133 13.68 9.08 -23.74
C ILE A 133 15.11 8.94 -23.20
N GLY A 134 15.76 7.78 -23.38
CA GLY A 134 17.15 7.51 -22.98
C GLY A 134 17.34 6.98 -21.55
N TYR A 135 16.26 6.71 -20.82
CA TYR A 135 16.32 6.16 -19.46
C TYR A 135 15.06 5.34 -19.13
N GLY A 136 15.19 4.37 -18.22
CA GLY A 136 14.09 3.63 -17.60
C GLY A 136 13.89 4.01 -16.14
N GLY A 137 13.02 3.29 -15.44
CA GLY A 137 12.70 3.52 -14.04
C GLY A 137 11.20 3.68 -13.81
N TYR A 138 10.82 3.82 -12.54
CA TYR A 138 9.43 3.85 -12.13
C TYR A 138 9.04 5.25 -11.60
N LYS A 139 7.74 5.56 -11.62
CA LYS A 139 7.20 6.77 -10.97
C LYS A 139 6.12 6.37 -9.99
N SER A 140 6.06 7.08 -8.87
CA SER A 140 5.06 6.83 -7.85
C SER A 140 4.69 8.17 -7.21
N THR A 141 3.39 8.45 -7.11
CA THR A 141 2.89 9.64 -6.42
C THR A 141 1.54 9.37 -5.77
N TYR A 142 1.09 10.34 -5.00
CA TYR A 142 -0.14 10.31 -4.22
C TYR A 142 -0.98 11.58 -4.52
N PRO A 143 -2.23 11.67 -4.04
CA PRO A 143 -3.08 12.84 -4.24
C PRO A 143 -2.54 14.10 -3.52
N ALA A 144 -1.61 14.83 -4.15
CA ALA A 144 -0.89 15.94 -3.50
C ALA A 144 -1.80 17.08 -3.04
N ALA A 145 -2.96 17.27 -3.68
CA ALA A 145 -3.95 18.28 -3.31
C ALA A 145 -4.79 17.90 -2.07
N ARG A 146 -4.75 16.64 -1.62
CA ARG A 146 -5.54 16.16 -0.48
C ARG A 146 -4.86 16.51 0.84
N THR A 147 -5.62 17.08 1.77
CA THR A 147 -5.09 17.51 3.08
C THR A 147 -5.57 16.64 4.25
N LEU A 148 -6.79 16.07 4.17
CA LEU A 148 -7.45 15.38 5.28
C LEU A 148 -6.66 14.18 5.84
N ILE A 149 -6.10 13.35 4.95
CA ILE A 149 -5.34 12.15 5.30
C ILE A 149 -3.95 12.14 4.65
N ARG A 150 -3.39 13.33 4.41
CA ARG A 150 -2.14 13.51 3.65
C ARG A 150 -0.96 12.69 4.19
N ASP A 151 -0.86 12.54 5.51
CA ASP A 151 0.22 11.75 6.12
C ASP A 151 0.10 10.26 5.78
N GLN A 152 -1.13 9.74 5.64
CA GLN A 152 -1.36 8.35 5.23
C GLN A 152 -1.04 8.14 3.75
N ASP A 153 -1.36 9.12 2.90
CA ASP A 153 -0.99 9.13 1.47
C ASP A 153 0.52 9.10 1.26
N ILE A 154 1.23 9.97 2.00
CA ILE A 154 2.69 10.03 1.97
C ILE A 154 3.27 8.69 2.43
N ARG A 155 2.80 8.16 3.56
CA ARG A 155 3.29 6.87 4.10
C ARG A 155 3.04 5.71 3.14
N LEU A 156 1.87 5.62 2.50
CA LEU A 156 1.60 4.60 1.49
C LEU A 156 2.57 4.73 0.32
N ASN A 157 2.75 5.93 -0.22
CA ASN A 157 3.66 6.20 -1.32
C ASN A 157 5.12 5.87 -0.98
N GLU A 158 5.58 6.17 0.24
CA GLU A 158 6.92 5.83 0.72
C GLU A 158 7.12 4.32 0.81
N CYS A 159 6.18 3.59 1.41
CA CYS A 159 6.22 2.13 1.49
C CYS A 159 6.24 1.48 0.10
N ILE A 160 5.42 1.97 -0.84
CA ILE A 160 5.43 1.52 -2.24
C ILE A 160 6.81 1.76 -2.84
N ARG A 161 7.34 2.98 -2.77
CA ARG A 161 8.63 3.32 -3.38
C ARG A 161 9.79 2.48 -2.86
N LEU A 162 9.94 2.38 -1.54
CA LEU A 162 11.04 1.65 -0.91
C LEU A 162 11.03 0.17 -1.31
N ASN A 163 9.86 -0.48 -1.24
CA ASN A 163 9.73 -1.89 -1.60
C ASN A 163 9.88 -2.10 -3.11
N TYR A 164 9.30 -1.20 -3.90
CA TYR A 164 9.33 -1.33 -5.35
C TYR A 164 10.75 -1.20 -5.90
N GLU A 165 11.48 -0.17 -5.47
CA GLU A 165 12.89 0.02 -5.83
C GLU A 165 13.76 -1.13 -5.35
N SER A 166 13.61 -1.55 -4.09
CA SER A 166 14.42 -2.64 -3.53
C SER A 166 14.21 -3.97 -4.24
N ILE A 167 12.99 -4.28 -4.70
CA ILE A 167 12.67 -5.58 -5.31
C ILE A 167 12.94 -5.55 -6.81
N THR A 168 12.61 -4.47 -7.51
CA THR A 168 12.77 -4.37 -8.97
C THR A 168 14.16 -3.90 -9.40
N GLY A 169 14.85 -3.15 -8.56
CA GLY A 169 16.09 -2.45 -8.91
C GLY A 169 15.90 -1.28 -9.86
N LEU A 170 14.65 -0.90 -10.18
CA LEU A 170 14.38 0.27 -11.02
C LEU A 170 14.60 1.56 -10.24
N PRO A 171 15.27 2.57 -10.81
CA PRO A 171 15.43 3.86 -10.16
C PRO A 171 14.12 4.64 -10.12
N PHE A 172 13.90 5.39 -9.04
CA PHE A 172 12.76 6.29 -8.94
C PHE A 172 12.95 7.56 -9.78
N GLN A 173 12.01 7.85 -10.67
CA GLN A 173 12.08 8.98 -11.59
C GLN A 173 11.27 10.21 -11.12
N ALA A 174 11.71 10.81 -10.01
CA ALA A 174 11.06 11.97 -9.37
C ALA A 174 10.73 13.12 -10.34
N GLY A 175 11.68 13.44 -11.23
CA GLY A 175 11.58 14.58 -12.15
C GLY A 175 10.63 14.37 -13.33
N SER A 176 10.07 13.17 -13.48
CA SER A 176 9.16 12.81 -14.58
C SER A 176 7.71 12.59 -14.13
N ILE A 177 7.39 12.89 -12.87
CA ILE A 177 6.02 12.88 -12.36
C ILE A 177 5.23 14.00 -13.05
N THR A 178 4.13 13.65 -13.70
CA THR A 178 3.31 14.58 -14.47
C THR A 178 2.14 15.12 -13.65
N GLU A 179 1.55 16.23 -14.10
CA GLU A 179 0.32 16.77 -13.52
C GLU A 179 -0.84 15.76 -13.61
N ASN A 180 -0.90 14.95 -14.68
CA ASN A 180 -1.91 13.89 -14.82
C ASN A 180 -1.82 12.83 -13.72
N MET A 181 -0.61 12.52 -13.22
CA MET A 181 -0.46 11.64 -12.07
C MET A 181 -0.89 12.31 -10.76
N LEU A 182 -0.54 13.59 -10.56
CA LEU A 182 -0.90 14.35 -9.37
C LEU A 182 -2.41 14.60 -9.27
N LEU A 183 -3.06 14.80 -10.42
CA LEU A 183 -4.48 15.05 -10.59
C LEU A 183 -5.19 13.83 -11.20
N TYR A 184 -4.71 12.63 -10.92
CA TYR A 184 -5.28 11.40 -11.46
C TYR A 184 -6.78 11.29 -11.13
N HIS A 185 -7.59 10.85 -12.10
CA HIS A 185 -9.06 10.97 -12.00
C HIS A 185 -9.63 10.14 -10.85
N ALA A 186 -9.07 8.95 -10.58
CA ALA A 186 -9.56 8.08 -9.51
C ALA A 186 -9.43 8.74 -8.13
N PHE A 187 -8.40 9.58 -7.92
CA PHE A 187 -8.21 10.29 -6.65
C PHE A 187 -9.37 11.21 -6.28
N ARG A 188 -10.13 11.70 -7.27
CA ARG A 188 -11.33 12.53 -7.05
C ARG A 188 -12.61 11.71 -6.87
N LYS A 189 -12.59 10.42 -7.19
CA LYS A 189 -13.76 9.53 -7.16
C LYS A 189 -13.82 8.72 -5.87
N ILE A 190 -12.67 8.19 -5.43
CA ILE A 190 -12.58 7.37 -4.21
C ILE A 190 -12.91 8.19 -2.96
N SER A 191 -13.20 7.50 -1.86
CA SER A 191 -13.44 8.12 -0.55
C SER A 191 -12.26 9.02 -0.13
N VAL A 192 -12.58 10.19 0.43
CA VAL A 192 -11.58 11.10 1.00
C VAL A 192 -10.80 10.50 2.18
N ARG A 193 -11.26 9.35 2.70
CA ARG A 193 -10.62 8.58 3.79
C ARG A 193 -9.77 7.41 3.30
N THR A 194 -9.70 7.13 2.00
CA THR A 194 -8.90 6.02 1.46
C THR A 194 -7.52 6.51 1.02
N PRO A 195 -6.43 6.08 1.70
CA PRO A 195 -5.06 6.34 1.26
C PRO A 195 -4.84 5.83 -0.17
N ALA A 196 -4.18 6.63 -1.00
CA ALA A 196 -4.11 6.36 -2.43
C ALA A 196 -2.73 6.60 -3.03
N ASN A 197 -2.40 5.79 -4.03
CA ASN A 197 -1.17 5.88 -4.82
C ASN A 197 -1.47 5.60 -6.29
N ILE A 198 -0.69 6.23 -7.18
CA ILE A 198 -0.55 5.82 -8.58
C ILE A 198 0.91 5.47 -8.81
N LEU A 199 1.14 4.29 -9.39
CA LEU A 199 2.43 3.71 -9.67
C LEU A 199 2.54 3.39 -11.15
N GLU A 200 3.50 4.02 -11.80
CA GLU A 200 3.97 3.69 -13.14
C GLU A 200 5.08 2.65 -12.97
N LEU A 201 4.79 1.41 -13.37
CA LEU A 201 5.61 0.24 -13.09
C LEU A 201 7.00 0.30 -13.76
N GLY A 202 7.12 1.06 -14.83
CA GLY A 202 8.33 1.23 -15.64
C GLY A 202 7.97 1.89 -16.97
N PHE A 203 8.97 2.21 -17.79
CA PHE A 203 8.78 2.61 -19.18
C PHE A 203 8.75 1.38 -20.08
N LEU A 204 7.70 1.23 -20.89
CA LEU A 204 7.55 0.08 -21.80
C LEU A 204 8.74 -0.06 -22.78
N SER A 205 9.43 1.03 -23.09
CA SER A 205 10.61 1.04 -23.97
C SER A 205 11.91 0.59 -23.28
N TYR A 206 12.15 0.97 -22.02
CA TYR A 206 13.45 0.77 -21.36
C TYR A 206 13.44 -0.33 -20.29
N ASP A 207 12.29 -0.59 -19.66
CA ASP A 207 12.14 -1.58 -18.59
C ASP A 207 11.49 -2.88 -19.10
N ARG A 208 11.56 -3.10 -20.42
CA ARG A 208 10.77 -4.07 -21.17
C ARG A 208 10.85 -5.50 -20.64
N ASP A 209 12.05 -5.99 -20.34
CA ASP A 209 12.24 -7.35 -19.85
C ASP A 209 11.54 -7.58 -18.50
N LEU A 210 11.64 -6.61 -17.59
CA LEU A 210 10.96 -6.69 -16.30
C LEU A 210 9.44 -6.66 -16.49
N LEU A 211 8.93 -5.73 -17.30
CA LEU A 211 7.49 -5.54 -17.54
C LEU A 211 6.84 -6.72 -18.27
N GLN A 212 7.56 -7.35 -19.22
CA GLN A 212 7.03 -8.44 -20.03
C GLN A 212 7.26 -9.82 -19.39
N ASN A 213 8.45 -10.07 -18.85
CA ASN A 213 8.89 -11.42 -18.50
C ASN A 213 8.94 -11.68 -16.99
N GLN A 214 8.77 -10.66 -16.14
CA GLN A 214 8.87 -10.79 -14.68
C GLN A 214 7.64 -10.24 -13.91
N PRO A 215 6.39 -10.52 -14.34
CA PRO A 215 5.20 -9.97 -13.70
C PRO A 215 5.05 -10.40 -12.23
N ASP A 216 5.56 -11.58 -11.85
CA ASP A 216 5.53 -12.05 -10.45
C ASP A 216 6.44 -11.20 -9.56
N ARG A 217 7.59 -10.73 -10.09
CA ARG A 217 8.51 -9.85 -9.36
C ARG A 217 7.89 -8.47 -9.14
N LEU A 218 7.23 -7.93 -10.17
CA LEU A 218 6.48 -6.67 -10.09
C LEU A 218 5.31 -6.77 -9.10
N ALA A 219 4.56 -7.86 -9.15
CA ALA A 219 3.44 -8.11 -8.24
C ALA A 219 3.89 -8.23 -6.79
N LEU A 220 5.00 -8.93 -6.52
CA LEU A 220 5.61 -9.01 -5.20
C LEU A 220 6.02 -7.63 -4.69
N ALA A 221 6.63 -6.80 -5.56
CA ALA A 221 7.03 -5.44 -5.24
C ALA A 221 5.85 -4.57 -4.83
N VAL A 222 4.75 -4.61 -5.59
CA VAL A 222 3.49 -3.90 -5.28
C VAL A 222 2.88 -4.40 -3.97
N ALA A 223 2.73 -5.72 -3.82
CA ALA A 223 2.12 -6.32 -2.64
C ALA A 223 2.90 -5.99 -1.36
N ASN A 224 4.24 -6.10 -1.38
CA ASN A 224 5.07 -5.77 -0.23
C ASN A 224 5.01 -4.28 0.13
N GLY A 225 4.92 -3.40 -0.86
CA GLY A 225 4.70 -1.97 -0.60
C GLY A 225 3.35 -1.69 0.07
N ILE A 226 2.28 -2.36 -0.35
CA ILE A 226 0.98 -2.24 0.31
C ILE A 226 1.02 -2.82 1.74
N LEU A 227 1.64 -3.99 1.93
CA LEU A 227 1.77 -4.62 3.24
C LEU A 227 2.62 -3.79 4.21
N CYS A 228 3.72 -3.18 3.75
CA CYS A 228 4.51 -2.23 4.54
C CYS A 228 3.64 -1.12 5.14
N PHE A 229 2.67 -0.62 4.37
CA PHE A 229 1.77 0.42 4.84
C PHE A 229 0.70 -0.11 5.82
N LEU A 230 0.16 -1.30 5.57
CA LEU A 230 -0.94 -1.89 6.34
C LEU A 230 -0.47 -2.60 7.62
N GLU A 231 0.77 -3.08 7.64
CA GLU A 231 1.41 -3.81 8.73
C GLU A 231 2.67 -3.05 9.19
N PRO A 232 2.54 -1.87 9.83
CA PRO A 232 3.70 -1.16 10.34
C PRO A 232 4.40 -2.06 11.36
N GLN A 233 5.68 -2.36 11.13
CA GLN A 233 6.50 -3.03 12.14
C GLN A 233 6.51 -2.11 13.37
N GLU A 234 6.12 -2.64 14.54
CA GLU A 234 6.39 -1.93 15.79
C GLU A 234 7.92 -1.81 15.96
N PRO A 235 8.43 -0.67 16.44
CA PRO A 235 9.86 -0.42 16.58
C PRO A 235 10.56 -1.38 17.56
#